data_AF-A0AA96RV33-F1
#
_entry.id   AF-A0AA96RV33-F1
#
_cell.length_a   1.000
_cell.length_b   1.000
_cell.length_c   1.000
_cell.angle_alpha   90.00
_cell.angle_beta   90.00
_cell.angle_gamma   90.00
#
_symmetry.space_group_name_H-M   'P 1'
#
loop_
_entity.id
_entity.type
_entity.pdbx_description
1 polymer ?
#
loop_
_entity_poly.entity_id
_entity_poly.type
_entity_poly.pdbx_seq_one_letter_code
_entity_poly.pdbx_strand_id
1 'polypeptide(L)'
;MIKKRRWLTFLLAMIPGLGHMYLGFKKMGLEYMIGASLCIIFIPSMPAVFPFALAALWFYQLFDALQKAAWMKLSAAEHERMMFHPDSFGAPWTMGMTAPPMYPHDDVNPVWVGIGCVTAGILLMLITAFPALWAILNDLNIGAILLSLALIGYGLRMLKNNSKV
;
A
#
# COMPACT_ATOMS: atom_id res chain seq x y z
N MET A 1 -0.79 -19.89 20.94
CA MET A 1 -1.31 -18.93 19.93
C MET A 1 -0.96 -17.51 20.37
N ILE A 2 -0.32 -16.70 19.52
CA ILE A 2 0.16 -15.36 19.91
C ILE A 2 -1.03 -14.40 19.95
N LYS A 3 -1.53 -14.12 21.15
CA LYS A 3 -2.65 -13.19 21.36
C LYS A 3 -2.17 -11.74 21.22
N LYS A 4 -2.03 -11.25 19.98
CA LYS A 4 -1.70 -9.85 19.70
C LYS A 4 -2.83 -8.94 20.22
N ARG A 5 -2.48 -7.90 21.00
CA ARG A 5 -3.47 -6.99 21.62
C ARG A 5 -3.82 -5.87 20.64
N ARG A 6 -5.11 -5.69 20.35
CA ARG A 6 -5.62 -4.66 19.42
C ARG A 6 -5.22 -3.24 19.82
N TRP A 7 -5.20 -2.97 21.12
CA TRP A 7 -4.77 -1.67 21.64
C TRP A 7 -3.27 -1.41 21.39
N LEU A 8 -2.41 -2.41 21.56
CA LEU A 8 -1.00 -2.29 21.18
C LEU A 8 -0.85 -2.11 19.67
N THR A 9 -1.60 -2.83 18.85
CA THR A 9 -1.57 -2.61 17.40
C THR A 9 -1.96 -1.18 17.03
N PHE A 10 -2.99 -0.61 17.67
CA PHE A 10 -3.39 0.78 17.44
C PHE A 10 -2.27 1.76 17.80
N LEU A 11 -1.69 1.62 18.99
CA LEU A 11 -0.58 2.47 19.42
C LEU A 11 0.64 2.34 18.51
N LEU A 12 1.00 1.13 18.09
CA LEU A 12 2.12 0.90 17.20
C LEU A 12 1.83 1.37 15.77
N ALA A 13 0.58 1.26 15.29
CA ALA A 13 0.17 1.77 13.99
C ALA A 13 0.14 3.31 13.91
N MET A 14 0.21 4.01 15.06
CA MET A 14 0.41 5.46 15.07
C MET A 14 1.77 5.86 14.48
N ILE A 15 2.77 4.97 14.58
CA ILE A 15 4.06 5.15 13.94
C ILE A 15 4.01 4.45 12.58
N PRO A 16 4.28 5.15 11.46
CA PRO A 16 4.13 4.57 10.13
C PRO A 16 4.87 3.24 10.00
N GLY A 17 4.15 2.18 9.65
CA GLY A 17 4.69 0.85 9.39
C GLY A 17 4.96 -0.07 10.61
N LEU A 18 5.01 0.46 11.83
CA LEU A 18 5.25 -0.35 13.04
C LEU A 18 4.05 -1.25 13.41
N GLY A 19 2.83 -0.81 13.11
CA GLY A 19 1.62 -1.62 13.28
C GLY A 19 1.66 -2.92 12.48
N HIS A 20 2.02 -2.84 11.20
CA HIS A 20 2.18 -4.00 10.32
C HIS A 20 3.31 -4.91 10.75
N MET A 21 4.44 -4.35 11.20
CA MET A 21 5.55 -5.15 11.71
C MET A 21 5.18 -5.91 12.98
N TYR A 22 4.40 -5.31 13.89
CA TYR A 22 3.88 -5.99 15.08
C TYR A 22 2.96 -7.15 14.74
N LEU A 23 2.15 -7.02 13.68
CA LEU A 23 1.25 -8.07 13.20
C LEU A 23 1.98 -9.19 12.43
N GLY A 24 3.25 -8.99 12.08
CA GLY A 24 4.07 -9.96 11.33
C GLY A 24 4.24 -9.61 9.85
N PHE A 25 3.57 -8.57 9.35
CA PHE A 25 3.65 -8.08 7.98
C PHE A 25 4.85 -7.13 7.79
N LYS A 26 6.07 -7.67 7.93
CA LYS A 26 7.32 -6.88 7.90
C LYS A 26 7.55 -6.12 6.59
N LYS A 27 7.26 -6.75 5.44
CA LYS A 27 7.45 -6.13 4.10
C LYS A 27 6.58 -4.89 3.93
N MET A 28 5.28 -5.04 4.20
CA MET A 28 4.29 -3.95 4.15
C MET A 28 4.64 -2.84 5.16
N GLY A 29 5.07 -3.20 6.37
CA GLY A 29 5.52 -2.20 7.35
C GLY A 29 6.71 -1.37 6.86
N LEU A 30 7.70 -2.01 6.23
CA LEU A 30 8.86 -1.33 5.68
C LEU A 30 8.48 -0.41 4.51
N GLU A 31 7.56 -0.82 3.64
CA GLU A 31 7.06 -0.01 2.53
C GLU A 31 6.43 1.30 3.03
N TYR A 32 5.59 1.23 4.07
CA TYR A 32 5.02 2.44 4.68
C TYR A 32 6.07 3.33 5.37
N MET A 33 7.10 2.75 6.00
CA MET A 33 8.21 3.52 6.59
C MET A 33 9.02 4.27 5.52
N ILE A 34 9.33 3.60 4.41
CA ILE A 34 10.03 4.21 3.26
C ILE A 34 9.15 5.30 2.65
N GLY A 35 7.87 5.01 2.40
CA GLY A 35 6.93 5.98 1.84
C GLY A 35 6.77 7.24 2.70
N ALA A 36 6.65 7.08 4.03
CA ALA A 36 6.60 8.21 4.96
C ALA A 36 7.91 9.01 4.96
N SER A 37 9.06 8.34 4.95
CA SER A 37 10.38 9.00 4.91
C SER A 37 10.57 9.79 3.62
N LEU A 38 10.19 9.22 2.47
CA LEU A 38 10.22 9.91 1.19
C LEU A 38 9.34 11.15 1.21
N CYS A 39 8.09 11.04 1.69
CA CYS A 39 7.20 12.20 1.80
C CYS A 39 7.84 13.32 2.62
N ILE A 40 8.46 13.00 3.76
CA ILE A 40 9.14 13.98 4.62
C ILE A 40 10.32 14.66 3.90
N ILE A 41 11.17 13.90 3.21
CA ILE A 41 12.33 14.41 2.47
C ILE A 41 11.89 15.41 1.38
N PHE A 42 10.74 15.18 0.75
CA PHE A 42 10.24 16.00 -0.34
C PHE A 42 9.41 17.22 0.10
N ILE A 43 9.08 17.36 1.38
CA ILE A 43 8.32 18.53 1.90
C ILE A 43 8.93 19.87 1.46
N PRO A 44 10.26 20.10 1.53
CA PRO A 44 10.85 21.37 1.12
C PRO A 44 10.69 21.66 -0.38
N SER A 45 10.54 20.63 -1.22
CA SER A 45 10.40 20.81 -2.68
C SER A 45 8.97 21.16 -3.08
N MET A 46 7.94 20.56 -2.44
CA MET A 46 6.53 20.89 -2.71
C MET A 46 5.72 20.89 -1.39
N PRO A 47 5.74 22.00 -0.64
CA PRO A 47 5.16 22.06 0.71
C PRO A 47 3.63 21.96 0.72
N ALA A 48 2.94 22.18 -0.40
CA ALA A 48 1.48 22.04 -0.48
C ALA A 48 1.01 20.59 -0.66
N VAL A 49 1.85 19.71 -1.23
CA VAL A 49 1.43 18.38 -1.69
C VAL A 49 1.90 17.27 -0.75
N PHE A 50 3.18 17.28 -0.38
CA PHE A 50 3.77 16.18 0.40
C PHE A 50 3.24 16.06 1.85
N PRO A 51 2.94 17.15 2.58
CA PRO A 51 2.29 17.04 3.89
C PRO A 51 0.89 16.42 3.81
N PHE A 52 0.12 16.75 2.76
CA PHE A 52 -1.19 16.13 2.53
C PHE A 52 -1.07 14.66 2.16
N ALA A 53 -0.11 14.30 1.29
CA ALA A 53 0.19 12.92 0.94
C ALA A 53 0.66 12.11 2.15
N LEU A 54 1.50 12.70 3.02
CA LEU A 54 1.96 12.07 4.27
C LEU A 54 0.79 11.82 5.22
N ALA A 55 -0.11 12.78 5.39
CA ALA A 55 -1.32 12.61 6.19
C ALA A 55 -2.22 11.50 5.62
N ALA A 56 -2.48 11.50 4.32
CA ALA A 56 -3.26 10.46 3.65
C ALA A 56 -2.63 9.06 3.81
N LEU A 57 -1.31 8.94 3.59
CA LEU A 57 -0.57 7.69 3.79
C LEU A 57 -0.65 7.23 5.24
N TRP A 58 -0.51 8.14 6.19
CA TRP A 58 -0.58 7.84 7.62
C TRP A 58 -1.96 7.30 8.03
N PHE A 59 -3.05 7.95 7.59
CA PHE A 59 -4.41 7.45 7.85
C PHE A 59 -4.64 6.09 7.19
N TYR A 60 -4.21 5.94 5.93
CA TYR A 60 -4.35 4.69 5.20
C TYR A 60 -3.69 3.51 5.92
N GLN A 61 -2.41 3.64 6.29
CA GLN A 61 -1.70 2.56 6.98
C GLN A 61 -2.27 2.28 8.38
N LEU A 62 -2.84 3.29 9.05
CA LEU A 62 -3.47 3.12 10.37
C LEU A 62 -4.71 2.25 10.24
N PHE A 63 -5.60 2.56 9.30
CA PHE A 63 -6.80 1.76 9.06
C PHE A 63 -6.46 0.35 8.54
N ASP A 64 -5.49 0.23 7.62
CA ASP A 64 -5.04 -1.06 7.10
C ASP A 64 -4.49 -1.97 8.21
N ALA A 65 -3.64 -1.45 9.10
CA ALA A 65 -3.14 -2.21 10.25
C ALA A 65 -4.26 -2.67 11.19
N LEU A 66 -5.25 -1.80 11.45
CA LEU A 66 -6.39 -2.13 12.31
C LEU A 66 -7.31 -3.18 11.69
N GLN A 67 -7.57 -3.10 10.39
CA GLN A 67 -8.32 -4.12 9.66
C GLN A 67 -7.58 -5.45 9.71
N LYS A 68 -6.28 -5.49 9.37
CA LYS A 68 -5.44 -6.71 9.47
C LYS A 68 -5.48 -7.35 10.85
N ALA A 69 -5.43 -6.54 11.91
CA ALA A 69 -5.56 -7.04 13.28
C ALA A 69 -6.94 -7.60 13.61
N ALA A 70 -8.01 -7.01 13.07
CA ALA A 70 -9.36 -7.53 13.23
C ALA A 70 -9.55 -8.87 12.50
N TRP A 71 -9.05 -8.96 11.26
CA TRP A 71 -9.06 -10.19 10.46
C TRP A 71 -8.31 -11.33 11.15
N MET A 72 -7.09 -11.09 11.66
CA MET A 72 -6.32 -12.13 12.36
C MET A 72 -7.00 -12.63 13.64
N LYS A 73 -7.77 -11.79 14.32
CA LYS A 73 -8.54 -12.22 15.49
C LYS A 73 -9.72 -13.08 15.10
N LEU A 74 -10.42 -12.72 14.03
CA LEU A 74 -11.56 -13.49 13.52
C LEU A 74 -11.09 -14.87 13.03
N SER A 75 -10.00 -14.93 12.27
CA SER A 75 -9.44 -16.20 11.79
C SER A 75 -8.94 -17.08 12.94
N ALA A 76 -8.33 -16.51 13.98
CA ALA A 76 -7.93 -17.26 15.17
C ALA A 76 -9.14 -17.84 15.93
N ALA A 77 -10.22 -17.07 16.10
CA ALA A 77 -11.44 -17.53 16.75
C ALA A 77 -12.14 -18.64 15.95
N GLU A 78 -12.14 -18.55 14.62
CA GLU A 78 -12.68 -19.59 13.74
C GLU A 78 -11.82 -20.86 13.79
N HIS A 79 -10.49 -20.72 13.84
CA HIS A 79 -9.56 -21.85 13.96
C HIS A 79 -9.73 -22.59 15.29
N GLU A 80 -9.94 -21.86 16.39
CA GLU A 80 -10.32 -22.45 17.68
C GLU A 80 -11.67 -23.18 17.59
N ARG A 81 -12.68 -22.59 16.94
CA ARG A 81 -13.97 -23.28 16.70
C ARG A 81 -13.80 -24.59 15.94
N MET A 82 -12.97 -24.62 14.90
CA MET A 82 -12.69 -25.83 14.13
C MET A 82 -11.92 -26.90 14.92
N MET A 83 -11.05 -26.51 15.86
CA MET A 83 -10.26 -27.45 16.68
C MET A 83 -11.02 -28.04 17.87
N PHE A 84 -12.07 -27.37 18.37
CA PHE A 84 -12.78 -27.76 19.59
C PHE A 84 -14.25 -28.13 19.36
N HIS A 85 -14.68 -28.41 18.13
CA HIS A 85 -16.03 -28.88 17.84
C HIS A 85 -16.14 -30.42 17.99
N PRO A 86 -16.93 -30.94 18.94
CA PRO A 86 -17.18 -32.39 19.10
C PRO A 86 -17.88 -33.04 17.89
N ASP A 87 -18.48 -32.23 17.00
CA ASP A 87 -19.51 -32.64 16.04
C ASP A 87 -18.94 -33.11 14.68
N SER A 88 -17.62 -33.09 14.48
CA SER A 88 -16.99 -33.46 13.20
C SER A 88 -16.85 -34.97 12.94
N PHE A 89 -17.32 -35.83 13.86
CA PHE A 89 -17.44 -37.27 13.62
C PHE A 89 -18.92 -37.66 13.41
N GLY A 90 -19.49 -37.42 12.22
CA GLY A 90 -20.63 -38.22 11.75
C GLY A 90 -21.88 -37.58 11.13
N ALA A 91 -21.91 -36.31 10.71
CA ALA A 91 -23.12 -35.75 10.05
C ALA A 91 -23.06 -35.82 8.50
N PRO A 92 -24.10 -36.32 7.79
CA PRO A 92 -24.10 -36.46 6.32
C PRO A 92 -24.20 -35.15 5.52
N TRP A 93 -24.37 -33.99 6.18
CA TRP A 93 -24.67 -32.71 5.54
C TRP A 93 -23.74 -31.63 6.09
N THR A 94 -22.61 -31.39 5.42
CA THR A 94 -21.68 -30.27 5.64
C THR A 94 -22.25 -28.94 5.11
N MET A 95 -23.56 -28.73 5.25
CA MET A 95 -24.30 -27.55 4.81
C MET A 95 -24.01 -26.38 5.78
N GLY A 96 -22.89 -25.67 5.57
CA GLY A 96 -22.61 -24.42 6.27
C GLY A 96 -21.16 -24.13 6.61
N MET A 97 -20.22 -24.99 6.25
CA MET A 97 -18.79 -24.70 6.40
C MET A 97 -18.34 -23.73 5.29
N THR A 98 -18.57 -22.43 5.47
CA THR A 98 -17.85 -21.44 4.69
C THR A 98 -16.40 -21.49 5.14
N ALA A 99 -15.48 -21.85 4.23
CA ALA A 99 -14.05 -21.77 4.49
C ALA A 99 -13.70 -20.42 5.13
N PRO A 100 -12.75 -20.36 6.09
CA PRO A 100 -12.39 -19.10 6.71
C PRO A 100 -12.04 -18.11 5.59
N PRO A 101 -12.60 -16.88 5.60
CA PRO A 101 -12.28 -15.91 4.58
C PRO A 101 -10.77 -15.67 4.62
N MET A 102 -10.08 -16.20 3.61
CA MET A 102 -8.66 -16.02 3.42
C MET A 102 -8.43 -14.51 3.27
N TYR A 103 -7.48 -13.96 4.02
CA TYR A 103 -7.15 -12.55 3.89
C TYR A 103 -6.83 -12.28 2.41
N PRO A 104 -7.51 -11.33 1.74
CA PRO A 104 -7.18 -10.98 0.37
C PRO A 104 -5.71 -10.61 0.30
N HIS A 105 -4.90 -11.51 -0.24
CA HIS A 105 -3.53 -11.20 -0.58
C HIS A 105 -3.63 -10.43 -1.89
N ASP A 106 -3.50 -9.11 -1.81
CA ASP A 106 -3.19 -8.35 -3.00
C ASP A 106 -1.83 -8.85 -3.47
N ASP A 107 -1.82 -9.65 -4.54
CA ASP A 107 -0.62 -10.11 -5.23
C ASP A 107 -0.01 -8.93 -5.99
N VAL A 108 0.32 -7.85 -5.28
CA VAL A 108 1.12 -6.76 -5.82
C VAL A 108 2.49 -7.37 -6.11
N ASN A 109 2.73 -7.64 -7.40
CA ASN A 109 3.94 -8.33 -7.80
C ASN A 109 5.13 -7.47 -7.35
N PRO A 110 6.01 -8.00 -6.47
CA PRO A 110 7.06 -7.24 -5.80
C PRO A 110 8.05 -6.61 -6.79
N VAL A 111 8.09 -7.12 -8.02
CA VAL A 111 8.85 -6.52 -9.14
C VAL A 111 8.32 -5.12 -9.48
N TRP A 112 7.01 -4.90 -9.51
CA TRP A 112 6.44 -3.59 -9.81
C TRP A 112 6.70 -2.58 -8.69
N VAL A 113 6.62 -3.02 -7.43
CA VAL A 113 6.98 -2.20 -6.26
C VAL A 113 8.47 -1.84 -6.31
N GLY A 114 9.33 -2.81 -6.66
CA GLY A 114 10.76 -2.60 -6.87
C GLY A 114 11.07 -1.61 -8.00
N ILE A 115 10.43 -1.75 -9.16
CA ILE A 115 10.57 -0.81 -10.29
C ILE A 115 10.13 0.59 -9.89
N GLY A 116 9.00 0.72 -9.18
CA GLY A 116 8.53 2.00 -8.64
C GLY A 116 9.54 2.65 -7.70
N CYS A 117 10.16 1.86 -6.81
CA CYS A 117 11.17 2.36 -5.88
C CYS A 117 12.47 2.80 -6.59
N VAL A 118 12.94 2.02 -7.57
CA VAL A 118 14.16 2.34 -8.34
C VAL A 118 13.95 3.59 -9.18
N THR A 119 12.82 3.69 -9.87
CA THR A 119 12.48 4.88 -10.68
C THR A 119 12.34 6.13 -9.82
N ALA A 120 11.67 6.03 -8.66
CA ALA A 120 11.59 7.13 -7.69
C ALA A 120 12.99 7.53 -7.16
N GLY A 121 13.87 6.57 -6.88
CA GLY A 121 15.24 6.82 -6.43
C GLY A 121 16.11 7.50 -7.49
N ILE A 122 16.02 7.08 -8.75
CA ILE A 122 16.73 7.71 -9.88
C ILE A 122 16.22 9.13 -10.09
N LEU A 123 14.90 9.32 -10.07
CA LEU A 123 14.28 10.63 -10.23
C LEU A 123 14.73 11.58 -9.10
N LEU A 124 14.77 11.08 -7.87
CA LEU A 124 15.32 11.78 -6.71
C LEU A 124 16.77 12.21 -6.92
N MET A 125 17.62 11.26 -7.33
CA MET A 125 19.03 11.54 -7.60
C MET A 125 19.17 12.64 -8.66
N LEU A 126 18.33 12.63 -9.70
CA LEU A 126 18.34 13.62 -10.77
C LEU A 126 17.88 15.01 -10.32
N ILE A 127 16.82 15.08 -9.49
CA ILE A 127 16.33 16.34 -8.88
C ILE A 127 17.39 16.93 -7.96
N THR A 128 18.07 16.11 -7.15
CA THR A 128 19.11 16.58 -6.21
C THR A 128 20.43 16.93 -6.90
N ALA A 129 20.82 16.24 -7.97
CA ALA A 129 22.08 16.46 -8.67
C ALA A 129 22.07 17.72 -9.55
N PHE A 130 20.91 18.14 -10.06
CA PHE A 130 20.79 19.26 -11.00
C PHE A 130 19.67 20.25 -10.62
N PRO A 131 19.82 21.01 -9.51
CA PRO A 131 18.78 21.92 -9.02
C PRO A 131 18.45 23.07 -9.98
N ALA A 132 19.44 23.58 -10.73
CA ALA A 132 19.23 24.65 -11.70
C ALA A 132 18.39 24.19 -12.91
N LEU A 133 18.61 22.95 -13.37
CA LEU A 133 17.86 22.39 -14.49
C LEU A 133 16.42 22.09 -14.09
N TRP A 134 16.19 21.62 -12.86
CA TRP A 134 14.86 21.41 -12.29
C TRP A 134 14.07 22.71 -12.10
N ALA A 135 14.74 23.80 -11.67
CA ALA A 135 14.11 25.12 -11.54
C ALA A 135 13.62 25.65 -12.90
N ILE A 136 14.47 25.61 -13.92
CA ILE A 136 14.11 25.99 -15.29
C ILE A 136 12.97 25.10 -15.84
N LEU A 137 12.98 23.81 -15.49
CA LEU A 137 11.93 22.88 -15.92
C LEU A 137 10.56 23.19 -15.29
N ASN A 138 10.53 23.57 -14.01
CA ASN A 138 9.29 23.97 -13.33
C ASN A 138 8.77 25.32 -13.81
N ASP A 139 9.66 26.27 -14.13
CA ASP A 139 9.28 27.59 -14.65
C ASP A 139 8.58 27.51 -16.01
N LEU A 140 8.89 26.50 -16.82
CA LEU A 140 8.24 26.25 -18.12
C LEU A 140 6.88 25.53 -18.01
N ASN A 141 6.35 25.32 -16.79
CA ASN A 141 5.09 24.62 -16.54
C ASN A 141 5.02 23.24 -17.23
N ILE A 142 6.17 22.56 -17.29
CA ILE A 142 6.38 21.33 -18.06
C ILE A 142 5.47 20.20 -17.60
N GLY A 143 4.98 20.22 -16.36
CA GLY A 143 3.95 19.28 -15.89
C GLY A 143 2.69 19.27 -16.76
N ALA A 144 2.21 20.44 -17.20
CA ALA A 144 1.05 20.53 -18.09
C ALA A 144 1.37 20.07 -19.52
N ILE A 145 2.59 20.34 -19.99
CA ILE A 145 3.07 19.95 -21.32
C ILE A 145 3.25 18.42 -21.39
N LEU A 146 3.88 17.81 -20.38
CA LEU A 146 4.03 16.36 -20.27
C LEU A 146 2.69 15.65 -20.11
N LEU A 147 1.79 16.19 -19.28
CA LEU A 147 0.44 15.63 -19.09
C LEU A 147 -0.35 15.66 -20.41
N SER A 148 -0.33 16.79 -21.13
CA SER A 148 -1.01 16.90 -22.42
C SER A 148 -0.43 15.97 -23.48
N LEU A 149 0.90 15.87 -23.60
CA LEU A 149 1.56 14.91 -24.51
C LEU A 149 1.25 13.45 -24.14
N ALA A 150 1.23 13.11 -22.85
CA ALA A 150 0.89 11.78 -22.38
C ALA A 150 -0.57 11.42 -22.70
N LEU A 151 -1.50 12.36 -22.52
CA LEU A 151 -2.91 12.20 -22.89
C LEU A 151 -3.10 12.02 -24.40
N ILE A 152 -2.42 12.82 -25.21
CA ILE A 152 -2.46 12.70 -26.68
C ILE A 152 -1.90 11.34 -27.11
N GLY A 153 -0.74 10.94 -26.59
CA GLY A 153 -0.12 9.65 -26.90
C GLY A 153 -0.97 8.45 -26.46
N TYR A 154 -1.59 8.54 -25.28
CA TYR A 154 -2.50 7.50 -24.78
C TYR A 154 -3.77 7.41 -25.64
N GLY A 155 -4.35 8.54 -26.04
CA GLY A 155 -5.50 8.60 -26.95
C GLY A 155 -5.22 7.95 -28.31
N LEU A 156 -4.05 8.26 -28.91
CA LEU A 156 -3.62 7.63 -30.17
C LEU A 156 -3.38 6.13 -30.03
N ARG A 157 -2.80 5.69 -28.91
CA ARG A 157 -2.60 4.27 -28.62
C ARG A 157 -3.94 3.53 -28.45
N MET A 158 -4.92 4.15 -27.79
CA MET A 158 -6.25 3.60 -27.63
C MET A 158 -6.97 3.46 -28.99
N LEU A 159 -6.87 4.48 -29.85
CA LEU A 159 -7.40 4.44 -31.22
C LEU A 159 -6.78 3.30 -32.04
N LYS A 160 -5.45 3.12 -31.96
CA LYS A 160 -4.75 2.04 -32.66
C LYS A 160 -5.17 0.65 -32.17
N ASN A 161 -5.41 0.48 -30.88
CA ASN A 161 -5.85 -0.78 -30.30
C ASN A 161 -7.34 -1.10 -30.54
N ASN A 162 -8.16 -0.10 -30.87
CA ASN A 162 -9.60 -0.25 -31.08
C ASN A 162 -10.02 -0.27 -32.56
N SER A 163 -9.06 -0.39 -33.49
CA SER A 163 -9.27 -0.42 -34.96
C SER A 163 -9.91 -1.72 -35.49
N LYS A 164 -10.71 -2.43 -34.68
CA LYS A 164 -11.56 -3.55 -35.12
C LYS A 164 -13.04 -3.15 -35.16
N VAL A 165 -13.29 -1.93 -35.62
CA VAL A 165 -14.57 -1.48 -36.19
C VAL A 165 -14.27 -1.04 -37.61
#